data_AF-A0A517YMD5-F1
#
_entry.id   AF-A0A517YMD5-F1
#
_cell.length_a   1.000
_cell.length_b   1.000
_cell.length_c   1.000
_cell.angle_alpha   90.00
_cell.angle_beta   90.00
_cell.angle_gamma   90.00
#
_symmetry.space_group_name_H-M   'P 1'
#
loop_
_entity.id
_entity.type
_entity.pdbx_description
1 polymer ?
#
loop_
_entity_poly.entity_id
_entity_poly.type
_entity_poly.pdbx_seq_one_letter_code
_entity_poly.pdbx_strand_id
1 'polypeptide(L)'
;MSHIVQIQTQVRDSDAVRAACLRLKLPAPVHGTARLFTTSVTGLAVQLPGWKYPAVCQLETGQVQIDNFNGHWGRQQELDRFLQAYAVEKAKLEARRKGFVVQEQPLTDGSIKLVIQVTGGVA
;
A
#
# COMPACT_ATOMS: atom_id res chain seq x y z
N MET A 1 6.55 -31.42 -11.32
CA MET A 1 6.02 -30.74 -10.11
C MET A 1 6.44 -29.28 -10.20
N SER A 2 5.48 -28.36 -10.26
CA SER A 2 5.74 -26.91 -10.35
C SER A 2 5.60 -26.32 -8.96
N HIS A 3 6.63 -25.65 -8.46
CA HIS A 3 6.56 -24.85 -7.23
C HIS A 3 6.31 -23.40 -7.65
N ILE A 4 5.05 -23.03 -7.80
CA ILE A 4 4.68 -21.62 -8.01
C ILE A 4 4.87 -20.90 -6.68
N VAL A 5 5.76 -19.92 -6.64
CA VAL A 5 5.97 -19.03 -5.49
C VAL A 5 5.13 -17.78 -5.71
N GLN A 6 4.26 -17.45 -4.75
CA GLN A 6 3.44 -16.24 -4.82
C GLN A 6 4.12 -15.12 -4.03
N ILE A 7 4.44 -14.02 -4.69
CA ILE A 7 4.94 -12.80 -4.06
C ILE A 7 3.75 -11.87 -3.82
N GLN A 8 3.51 -11.50 -2.57
CA GLN A 8 2.41 -10.60 -2.17
C GLN A 8 2.94 -9.46 -1.29
N THR A 9 2.57 -8.23 -1.62
CA THR A 9 2.85 -7.07 -0.76
C THR A 9 2.03 -7.16 0.52
N GLN A 10 2.68 -7.05 1.68
CA GLN A 10 2.00 -7.00 2.97
C GLN A 10 1.84 -5.58 3.50
N VAL A 11 0.63 -5.22 3.89
CA VAL A 11 0.27 -3.90 4.44
C VAL A 11 0.02 -4.03 5.94
N ARG A 12 0.99 -3.58 6.74
CA ARG A 12 1.00 -3.75 8.21
C ARG A 12 1.08 -2.45 9.01
N ASP A 13 1.48 -1.36 8.38
CA ASP A 13 1.73 -0.09 9.06
C ASP A 13 0.63 0.93 8.74
N SER A 14 -0.16 1.32 9.75
CA SER A 14 -1.26 2.28 9.61
C SER A 14 -0.80 3.68 9.24
N ASP A 15 0.37 4.11 9.71
CA ASP A 15 0.91 5.43 9.40
C ASP A 15 1.35 5.50 7.94
N ALA A 16 1.98 4.45 7.44
CA ALA A 16 2.32 4.33 6.03
C ALA A 16 1.07 4.30 5.12
N VAL A 17 0.00 3.61 5.54
CA VAL A 17 -1.29 3.63 4.81
C VAL A 17 -1.87 5.05 4.77
N ARG A 18 -1.87 5.76 5.90
CA ARG A 18 -2.35 7.14 5.97
C ARG A 18 -1.52 8.08 5.09
N ALA A 19 -0.20 7.95 5.13
CA ALA A 19 0.71 8.74 4.29
C ALA A 19 0.49 8.46 2.79
N ALA A 20 0.28 7.19 2.41
CA ALA A 20 -0.05 6.82 1.03
C ALA A 20 -1.39 7.43 0.57
N CYS A 21 -2.41 7.42 1.42
CA CYS A 21 -3.70 8.05 1.12
C CYS A 21 -3.53 9.56 0.90
N LEU A 22 -2.79 10.25 1.78
CA LEU A 22 -2.51 11.68 1.65
C LEU A 22 -1.76 12.00 0.35
N ARG A 23 -0.70 11.23 0.04
CA ARG A 23 0.08 11.36 -1.20
C ARG A 23 -0.78 11.23 -2.45
N LEU A 24 -1.72 10.30 -2.44
CA LEU A 24 -2.63 10.03 -3.56
C LEU A 24 -3.90 10.89 -3.54
N LYS A 25 -4.03 11.82 -2.59
CA LYS A 25 -5.21 12.66 -2.38
C LYS A 25 -6.50 11.84 -2.19
N LEU A 26 -6.38 10.67 -1.56
CA LEU A 26 -7.50 9.82 -1.18
C LEU A 26 -8.09 10.28 0.16
N PRO A 27 -9.37 9.94 0.44
CA PRO A 27 -9.92 10.08 1.78
C PRO A 27 -9.05 9.38 2.82
N ALA A 28 -9.03 9.91 4.04
CA ALA A 28 -8.31 9.28 5.13
C ALA A 28 -8.83 7.86 5.37
N PRO A 29 -7.95 6.89 5.65
CA PRO A 29 -8.39 5.52 5.88
C PRO A 29 -9.17 5.43 7.19
N VAL A 30 -10.24 4.64 7.19
CA VAL A 30 -11.16 4.50 8.32
C VAL A 30 -11.07 3.07 8.86
N HIS A 31 -10.81 2.92 10.15
CA HIS A 31 -10.83 1.61 10.77
C HIS A 31 -12.27 1.20 11.09
N GLY A 32 -12.65 -0.03 10.73
CA GLY A 32 -13.96 -0.58 11.02
C GLY A 32 -14.28 -1.77 10.14
N THR A 33 -15.54 -2.20 10.20
CA THR A 33 -16.07 -3.25 9.33
C THR A 33 -16.59 -2.64 8.04
N ALA A 34 -15.98 -3.00 6.92
CA ALA A 34 -16.42 -2.61 5.60
C ALA A 34 -17.09 -3.77 4.89
N ARG A 35 -18.18 -3.47 4.16
CA ARG A 35 -18.90 -4.45 3.36
C ARG A 35 -18.26 -4.56 1.98
N LEU A 36 -17.88 -5.78 1.61
CA LEU A 36 -17.58 -6.19 0.24
C LEU A 36 -18.86 -6.74 -0.42
N PHE A 37 -18.79 -7.35 -1.60
CA PHE A 37 -20.01 -7.82 -2.28
C PHE A 37 -20.78 -8.85 -1.47
N THR A 38 -20.09 -9.91 -1.03
CA THR A 38 -20.70 -11.05 -0.32
C THR A 38 -20.32 -11.15 1.14
N THR A 39 -19.26 -10.46 1.56
CA THR A 39 -18.69 -10.57 2.90
C THR A 39 -18.50 -9.20 3.55
N SER A 40 -18.24 -9.19 4.85
CA SER A 40 -17.80 -8.01 5.57
C SER A 40 -16.44 -8.30 6.19
N VAL A 41 -15.53 -7.35 6.09
CA VAL A 41 -14.15 -7.49 6.58
C VAL A 41 -13.85 -6.34 7.52
N THR A 42 -13.28 -6.64 8.67
CA THR A 42 -12.82 -5.64 9.62
C THR A 42 -11.35 -5.32 9.38
N GLY A 43 -11.03 -4.03 9.32
CA GLY A 43 -9.67 -3.57 9.13
C GLY A 43 -9.62 -2.08 8.84
N LEU A 44 -8.50 -1.64 8.29
CA LEU A 44 -8.30 -0.26 7.88
C LEU A 44 -8.75 -0.11 6.42
N ALA A 45 -9.93 0.48 6.20
CA ALA A 45 -10.55 0.64 4.90
C ALA A 45 -10.00 1.87 4.15
N VAL A 46 -9.61 1.68 2.89
CA VAL A 46 -9.10 2.69 1.95
C VAL A 46 -10.03 2.78 0.76
N GLN A 47 -10.60 3.97 0.53
CA GLN A 47 -11.46 4.23 -0.62
C GLN A 47 -10.60 4.61 -1.84
N LEU A 48 -10.51 3.69 -2.81
CA LEU A 48 -9.78 3.91 -4.05
C LEU A 48 -10.65 4.64 -5.10
N PRO A 49 -10.04 5.38 -6.05
CA PRO A 49 -10.79 6.12 -7.07
C PRO A 49 -11.60 5.21 -7.98
N GLY A 50 -12.90 5.48 -8.10
CA GLY A 50 -13.79 4.68 -8.95
C GLY A 50 -14.07 3.27 -8.46
N TRP A 51 -13.63 2.92 -7.25
CA TRP A 51 -13.94 1.62 -6.63
C TRP A 51 -15.29 1.64 -5.93
N LYS A 52 -16.10 0.60 -6.14
CA LYS A 52 -17.41 0.45 -5.50
C LYS A 52 -17.29 0.05 -4.03
N TYR A 53 -16.31 -0.81 -3.72
CA TYR A 53 -16.01 -1.28 -2.37
C TYR A 53 -14.59 -0.84 -1.99
N PRO A 54 -14.34 -0.51 -0.71
CA PRO A 54 -13.01 -0.11 -0.28
C PRO A 54 -12.05 -1.30 -0.26
N ALA A 55 -10.75 -1.03 -0.41
CA ALA A 55 -9.71 -1.99 -0.08
C ALA A 55 -9.53 -2.02 1.45
N VAL A 56 -9.63 -3.20 2.07
CA VAL A 56 -9.57 -3.33 3.53
C VAL A 56 -8.23 -3.94 3.94
N CYS A 57 -7.36 -3.13 4.55
CA CYS A 57 -6.06 -3.57 5.05
C CYS A 57 -6.20 -4.21 6.44
N GLN A 58 -5.91 -5.51 6.53
CA GLN A 58 -5.83 -6.24 7.80
C GLN A 58 -4.38 -6.17 8.31
N LEU A 59 -4.08 -5.15 9.11
CA LEU A 59 -2.70 -4.80 9.48
C LEU A 59 -1.97 -5.92 10.25
N GLU A 60 -2.69 -6.75 11.00
CA GLU A 60 -2.12 -7.87 11.76
C GLU A 60 -1.59 -8.99 10.85
N THR A 61 -2.36 -9.36 9.83
CA THR A 61 -1.98 -10.41 8.87
C THR A 61 -1.15 -9.86 7.72
N GLY A 62 -1.22 -8.56 7.48
CA GLY A 62 -0.62 -7.89 6.33
C GLY A 62 -1.45 -8.03 5.05
N GLN A 63 -2.59 -8.71 5.08
CA GLN A 63 -3.41 -8.93 3.88
C GLN A 63 -4.24 -7.69 3.53
N VAL A 64 -4.49 -7.49 2.24
CA VAL A 64 -5.44 -6.50 1.73
C VAL A 64 -6.59 -7.26 1.09
N GLN A 65 -7.79 -7.12 1.67
CA GLN A 65 -9.01 -7.70 1.14
C GLN A 65 -9.63 -6.73 0.15
N ILE A 66 -9.88 -7.21 -1.06
CA ILE A 66 -10.46 -6.43 -2.14
C ILE A 66 -11.59 -7.20 -2.79
N ASP A 67 -12.49 -6.46 -3.42
CA ASP A 67 -13.48 -7.02 -4.31
C ASP A 67 -13.68 -6.08 -5.50
N ASN A 68 -12.94 -6.36 -6.57
CA ASN A 68 -13.02 -5.57 -7.81
C ASN A 68 -13.74 -6.31 -8.94
N PHE A 69 -14.22 -7.55 -8.73
CA PHE A 69 -14.86 -8.44 -9.72
C PHE A 69 -14.25 -8.30 -11.13
N ASN A 70 -13.04 -8.81 -11.34
CA ASN A 70 -12.30 -8.72 -12.63
C ASN A 70 -12.18 -7.28 -13.19
N GLY A 71 -12.18 -6.28 -12.31
CA GLY A 71 -12.08 -4.86 -12.67
C GLY A 71 -13.43 -4.14 -12.84
N HIS A 72 -14.57 -4.85 -12.78
CA HIS A 72 -15.90 -4.25 -12.91
C HIS A 72 -16.26 -3.28 -11.78
N TRP A 73 -15.68 -3.45 -10.60
CA TRP A 73 -15.95 -2.62 -9.42
C TRP A 73 -14.77 -1.77 -8.99
N GLY A 74 -13.76 -1.64 -9.84
CA GLY A 74 -12.58 -0.86 -9.56
C GLY A 74 -11.41 -1.29 -10.42
N ARG A 75 -10.68 -0.34 -10.97
CA ARG A 75 -9.50 -0.64 -11.79
C ARG A 75 -8.35 -1.12 -10.90
N GLN A 76 -7.78 -2.27 -11.25
CA GLN A 76 -6.63 -2.86 -10.55
C GLN A 76 -5.46 -1.88 -10.42
N GLN A 77 -5.24 -1.02 -11.43
CA GLN A 77 -4.17 -0.02 -11.43
C GLN A 77 -4.26 0.95 -10.23
N GLU A 78 -5.46 1.25 -9.73
CA GLU A 78 -5.60 2.12 -8.55
C GLU A 78 -5.15 1.42 -7.26
N LEU A 79 -5.35 0.11 -7.15
CA LEU A 79 -4.79 -0.68 -6.06
C LEU A 79 -3.27 -0.75 -6.18
N ASP A 80 -2.75 -1.02 -7.37
CA ASP A 80 -1.29 -1.12 -7.60
C ASP A 80 -0.61 0.21 -7.27
N ARG A 81 -1.22 1.34 -7.67
CA ARG A 81 -0.77 2.69 -7.32
C ARG A 81 -0.79 2.93 -5.82
N PHE A 82 -1.83 2.48 -5.12
CA PHE A 82 -1.90 2.54 -3.66
C PHE A 82 -0.79 1.71 -3.00
N LEU A 83 -0.56 0.48 -3.46
CA LEU A 83 0.48 -0.40 -2.92
C LEU A 83 1.89 0.17 -3.16
N GLN A 84 2.14 0.75 -4.34
CA GLN A 84 3.41 1.43 -4.64
C GLN A 84 3.61 2.63 -3.72
N ALA A 85 2.58 3.46 -3.51
CA ALA A 85 2.64 4.60 -2.59
C ALA A 85 2.88 4.16 -1.14
N TYR A 86 2.18 3.11 -0.69
CA TYR A 86 2.39 2.51 0.62
C TYR A 86 3.82 2.02 0.82
N ALA A 87 4.38 1.28 -0.16
CA ALA A 87 5.74 0.78 -0.09
C ALA A 87 6.76 1.92 0.04
N VAL A 88 6.57 2.99 -0.73
CA VAL A 88 7.42 4.18 -0.69
C VAL A 88 7.36 4.88 0.67
N GLU A 89 6.15 5.16 1.16
CA GLU A 89 5.98 5.85 2.45
C GLU A 89 6.45 4.97 3.61
N LYS A 90 6.22 3.65 3.56
CA LYS A 90 6.74 2.72 4.58
C LYS A 90 8.27 2.73 4.60
N ALA A 91 8.93 2.67 3.44
CA ALA A 91 10.39 2.73 3.35
C ALA A 91 10.94 4.06 3.89
N LYS A 92 10.31 5.18 3.55
CA LYS A 92 10.68 6.51 4.04
C LYS A 92 10.50 6.65 5.55
N LEU A 93 9.42 6.13 6.12
CA LEU A 93 9.19 6.13 7.56
C LEU A 93 10.26 5.31 8.29
N GLU A 94 10.58 4.11 7.81
CA GLU A 94 11.62 3.27 8.43
C GLU A 94 13.02 3.88 8.32
N ALA A 95 13.38 4.45 7.16
CA ALA A 95 14.64 5.14 7.00
C ALA A 95 14.76 6.34 7.94
N ARG A 96 13.71 7.17 8.05
CA ARG A 96 13.67 8.31 8.98
C ARG A 96 13.78 7.87 10.43
N ARG A 97 13.10 6.79 10.85
CA ARG A 97 13.22 6.21 12.20
C ARG A 97 14.66 5.81 12.54
N LYS A 98 15.44 5.41 11.54
CA LYS A 98 16.86 5.06 11.68
C LYS A 98 17.83 6.24 11.47
N GLY A 99 17.31 7.45 11.24
CA GLY A 99 18.13 8.63 10.98
C GLY A 99 18.76 8.67 9.59
N PHE A 100 18.30 7.84 8.65
CA PHE A 100 18.82 7.80 7.28
C PHE A 100 18.20 8.89 6.41
N VAL A 101 19.00 9.38 5.46
CA VAL A 101 18.54 10.31 4.43
C VAL A 101 17.96 9.53 3.27
N VAL A 102 16.81 9.97 2.75
CA VAL A 102 16.14 9.33 1.61
C VAL A 102 16.01 10.32 0.47
N GLN A 103 16.40 9.90 -0.72
CA GLN A 103 16.12 10.60 -1.97
C GLN A 103 15.11 9.79 -2.79
N GLU A 104 14.10 10.47 -3.31
CA GLU A 104 13.04 9.86 -4.13
C GLU A 104 13.09 10.45 -5.54
N GLN A 105 13.09 9.58 -6.55
CA GLN A 105 13.09 9.96 -7.95
C GLN A 105 11.99 9.19 -8.71
N PRO A 106 10.95 9.87 -9.24
CA PRO A 106 10.02 9.24 -10.16
C PRO A 106 10.72 8.94 -11.50
N LEU A 107 10.41 7.78 -12.08
CA LEU A 107 10.96 7.34 -13.37
C LEU A 107 9.91 7.46 -14.47
N THR A 108 10.35 7.48 -15.72
CA THR A 108 9.50 7.70 -16.91
C THR A 108 8.51 6.56 -17.16
N ASP A 109 8.79 5.38 -16.63
CA ASP A 109 7.94 4.19 -16.71
C ASP A 109 6.88 4.13 -15.59
N GLY A 110 6.81 5.14 -14.72
CA GLY A 110 5.90 5.19 -13.58
C GLY A 110 6.41 4.50 -12.32
N SER A 111 7.57 3.85 -12.37
CA SER A 111 8.24 3.32 -11.18
C SER A 111 8.87 4.46 -10.35
N ILE A 112 9.23 4.15 -9.10
CA ILE A 112 9.85 5.11 -8.17
C ILE A 112 11.15 4.52 -7.67
N LYS A 113 12.24 5.25 -7.87
CA LYS A 113 13.55 4.94 -7.28
C LYS A 113 13.66 5.61 -5.92
N LEU A 114 13.89 4.82 -4.88
CA LEU A 114 14.26 5.31 -3.55
C LEU A 114 15.72 4.98 -3.27
N VAL A 115 16.51 6.01 -2.94
CA VAL A 115 17.90 5.87 -2.51
C VAL A 115 17.96 6.20 -1.03
N ILE A 116 18.33 5.21 -0.21
CA ILE A 116 18.50 5.36 1.23
C ILE A 116 20.00 5.45 1.52
N GLN A 117 20.45 6.60 2.01
CA GLN A 117 21.82 6.82 2.42
C GLN A 117 21.97 6.38 3.88
N VAL A 118 22.68 5.28 4.06
CA VAL A 118 22.99 4.72 5.38
C VAL A 118 24.31 5.32 5.85
N THR A 119 24.26 6.24 6.81
CA THR A 119 25.46 6.75 7.49
C THR A 119 25.97 5.66 8.44
N GLY A 120 27.10 5.02 8.08
CA GLY A 120 27.78 4.04 8.93
C GLY A 120 27.94 2.61 8.38
N GLY A 121 27.83 2.40 7.06
CA GLY A 121 28.16 1.10 6.47
C GLY A 121 29.67 0.88 6.38
N VAL A 122 30.22 0.01 7.24
CA VAL A 122 31.56 -0.58 7.08
C VAL A 122 31.55 -1.36 5.76
N ALA A 123 32.52 -1.07 4.90
CA ALA A 123 32.78 -1.82 3.66
C ALA A 123 33.25 -3.25 3.95
#